data_AF-A0A9D2JCA7-F1
#
_entry.id   AF-A0A9D2JCA7-F1
#
_cell.length_a   1.000
_cell.length_b   1.000
_cell.length_c   1.000
_cell.angle_alpha   90.00
_cell.angle_beta   90.00
_cell.angle_gamma   90.00
#
_symmetry.space_group_name_H-M   'P 1'
#
loop_
_entity.id
_entity.type
_entity.pdbx_description
1 polymer ?
#
loop_
_entity_poly.entity_id
_entity_poly.type
_entity_poly.pdbx_seq_one_letter_code
_entity_poly.pdbx_strand_id
1 'polypeptide(L)' 'MGDGLYLTVKNGDISGTVVGGYDDFAIQSKIKKGESNLPDSKEGGEKTLNVSGNNGDIRVDFVKG' A
#
# COMPACT_ATOMS: atom_id res chain seq x y z
N MET A 1 17.07 -7.18 -8.03
CA MET A 1 16.56 -6.21 -7.03
C MET A 1 15.16 -5.86 -7.49
N GLY A 2 14.13 -6.30 -6.79
CA GLY A 2 12.74 -6.03 -7.19
C GLY A 2 12.34 -4.63 -6.76
N ASP A 3 11.69 -3.88 -7.65
CA ASP A 3 11.09 -2.58 -7.35
C ASP A 3 10.01 -2.75 -6.26
N GLY A 4 10.32 -2.32 -5.05
CA GLY A 4 9.41 -2.31 -3.92
C GLY A 4 9.10 -0.87 -3.49
N LEU A 5 7.82 -0.54 -3.35
CA LEU A 5 7.36 0.73 -2.81
C LEU A 5 7.07 0.57 -1.31
N TYR A 6 7.75 1.37 -0.48
CA TYR A 6 7.63 1.34 0.96
C TYR A 6 7.17 2.70 1.48
N LEU A 7 6.01 2.74 2.13
CA LEU A 7 5.40 3.96 2.65
C LEU A 7 5.18 3.80 4.15
N THR A 8 5.57 4.79 4.95
CA THR A 8 5.35 4.75 6.40
C THR A 8 5.00 6.13 6.93
N VAL A 9 3.94 6.21 7.74
CA VAL A 9 3.52 7.44 8.42
C VAL A 9 3.22 7.20 9.90
N LYS A 10 3.62 8.15 10.75
CA LYS A 10 3.29 8.10 12.19
C LYS A 10 2.00 8.84 12.52
N ASN A 11 1.84 10.06 12.00
CA ASN A 11 0.62 10.86 12.14
C ASN A 11 0.30 11.49 10.79
N GLY A 12 -0.94 11.37 10.34
CA GLY A 12 -1.39 11.79 9.02
C GLY A 12 -1.68 10.59 8.11
N ASP A 13 -2.28 10.91 6.97
CA ASP A 13 -2.80 9.91 6.05
C ASP A 13 -1.80 9.59 4.94
N ILE A 14 -1.87 8.37 4.41
CA ILE A 14 -1.21 7.98 3.16
C ILE A 14 -2.28 7.94 2.09
N SER A 15 -2.18 8.83 1.10
CA SER A 15 -3.06 8.81 -0.07
C SER A 15 -2.25 8.93 -1.35
N GLY A 16 -2.65 8.19 -2.39
CA GLY A 16 -1.99 8.27 -3.70
C GLY A 16 -2.43 7.20 -4.68
N THR A 17 -1.83 7.26 -5.86
CA THR A 17 -2.11 6.34 -6.96
C THR A 17 -0.82 5.68 -7.43
N VAL A 18 -0.85 4.36 -7.61
CA VAL A 18 0.25 3.57 -8.15
C VAL A 18 -0.11 3.14 -9.58
N VAL A 19 0.83 3.33 -10.49
CA VAL A 19 0.69 2.83 -11.87
C VAL A 19 0.97 1.33 -11.89
N GLY A 20 0.03 0.56 -12.40
CA GLY A 20 0.06 -0.91 -12.44
C GLY A 20 -1.29 -1.52 -12.05
N GLY A 21 -1.47 -2.80 -12.35
CA GLY A 21 -2.63 -3.57 -11.89
C GLY A 21 -2.47 -3.97 -10.43
N TYR A 22 -3.58 -4.06 -9.70
CA TYR A 22 -3.59 -4.53 -8.32
C TYR A 22 -2.92 -5.91 -8.15
N ASP A 23 -3.09 -6.81 -9.13
CA ASP A 23 -2.51 -8.15 -9.11
C ASP A 23 -1.00 -8.18 -9.39
N ASP A 24 -0.43 -7.09 -9.93
CA ASP A 24 1.01 -6.97 -10.17
C ASP A 24 1.80 -6.79 -8.86
N PHE A 25 1.12 -6.49 -7.75
CA PHE A 25 1.73 -6.21 -6.46
C PHE A 25 1.44 -7.32 -5.44
N ALA A 26 2.51 -7.77 -4.79
CA ALA A 26 2.46 -8.36 -3.47
C ALA A 26 2.30 -7.21 -2.46
N ILE A 27 1.21 -7.22 -1.71
CA ILE A 27 0.81 -6.11 -0.84
C ILE A 27 0.95 -6.53 0.61
N GLN A 28 1.53 -5.65 1.41
CA GLN A 28 1.49 -5.75 2.85
C GLN A 28 1.09 -4.40 3.43
N SER A 29 -0.05 -4.34 4.11
CA SER A 29 -0.52 -3.12 4.76
C SER A 29 -0.64 -3.32 6.26
N LYS A 30 -0.32 -2.28 7.02
CA LYS A 30 -0.44 -2.30 8.47
C LYS A 30 -0.92 -0.95 8.97
N ILE A 31 -2.05 -0.96 9.66
CA ILE A 31 -2.61 0.25 10.28
C ILE A 31 -2.85 -0.01 11.77
N LYS A 32 -2.56 0.98 12.63
CA LYS A 32 -2.89 0.92 14.05
C LYS A 32 -4.18 1.66 14.40
N LYS A 33 -4.36 2.88 13.89
CA LYS A 33 -5.57 3.71 14.09
C LYS A 33 -5.91 4.43 12.79
N GLY A 34 -7.09 4.13 12.25
CA GLY A 34 -7.59 4.61 10.96
C GLY A 34 -8.11 3.44 10.12
N GLU A 35 -8.47 3.71 8.88
CA GLU A 35 -8.94 2.71 7.92
C GLU A 35 -7.96 2.54 6.75
N SER A 36 -7.94 1.34 6.15
CA SER A 36 -7.13 1.03 4.97
C SER A 36 -8.02 0.45 3.87
N ASN A 37 -7.85 0.91 2.63
CA ASN A 37 -8.47 0.29 1.46
C ASN A 37 -7.70 -0.93 0.91
N LEU A 38 -6.50 -1.18 1.45
CA LEU A 38 -5.65 -2.32 1.09
C LEU A 38 -5.87 -3.50 2.04
N PRO A 39 -5.73 -4.76 1.57
CA PRO A 39 -5.72 -5.91 2.46
C PRO A 39 -4.49 -5.89 3.37
N ASP A 40 -4.57 -6.52 4.54
CA ASP A 40 -3.42 -6.67 5.45
C ASP A 40 -2.24 -7.38 4.75
N SER A 41 -2.57 -8.41 3.95
CA SER A 41 -1.61 -9.12 3.13
C SER A 41 -2.25 -9.66 1.86
N LYS A 42 -1.56 -9.50 0.74
CA LYS A 42 -1.82 -10.19 -0.52
C LYS A 42 -0.50 -10.73 -1.05
N GLU A 43 -0.46 -12.04 -1.24
CA GLU A 43 0.65 -12.69 -1.90
C GLU A 43 0.45 -12.73 -3.42
N GLY A 44 1.54 -12.96 -4.16
CA GLY A 44 1.55 -12.92 -5.61
C GLY A 44 1.62 -11.48 -6.15
N GLY A 45 2.30 -11.34 -7.28
CA GLY A 45 2.70 -10.07 -7.87
C GLY A 45 4.21 -10.00 -8.01
N GLU A 46 4.67 -9.33 -9.07
CA GLU A 46 6.10 -9.18 -9.38
C GLU A 46 6.73 -8.05 -8.57
N LYS A 47 5.92 -7.08 -8.13
CA LYS A 47 6.34 -5.89 -7.38
C LYS A 47 5.90 -5.98 -5.92
N THR A 48 6.57 -5.24 -5.04
CA THR A 48 6.20 -5.17 -3.62
C THR A 48 5.59 -3.82 -3.29
N LEU A 49 4.47 -3.80 -2.56
CA LEU A 49 3.88 -2.61 -1.95
C LEU A 49 3.74 -2.84 -0.45
N ASN A 50 4.53 -2.12 0.35
CA ASN A 50 4.47 -2.18 1.81
C ASN A 50 4.07 -0.82 2.38
N VAL A 51 2.95 -0.77 3.09
CA VAL A 51 2.39 0.48 3.60
C VAL A 51 2.10 0.35 5.09
N SER A 52 2.59 1.29 5.90
CA SER A 52 2.45 1.27 7.35
C SER A 52 1.97 2.61 7.89
N GLY A 53 0.87 2.63 8.63
CA GLY A 53 0.28 3.83 9.24
C GLY A 53 0.01 3.63 10.73
N ASN A 54 0.33 4.63 11.56
CA ASN A 54 0.00 4.58 12.99
C ASN A 54 -1.28 5.35 13.35
N ASN A 55 -1.34 6.65 13.05
CA ASN A 55 -2.51 7.49 13.26
C ASN A 55 -2.89 8.20 11.96
N GLY A 56 -3.85 7.64 11.23
CA GLY A 56 -4.32 8.17 9.93
C GLY A 56 -4.70 7.04 8.99
N ASP A 57 -5.43 7.39 7.93
CA ASP A 57 -5.96 6.46 6.95
C ASP A 57 -4.94 6.10 5.86
N ILE A 58 -5.13 4.94 5.23
CA ILE A 58 -4.37 4.50 4.06
C ILE A 58 -5.35 4.34 2.89
N ARG A 59 -5.14 5.13 1.82
CA ARG A 59 -5.86 5.02 0.55
C ARG A 59 -4.90 4.98 -0.62
N VAL A 60 -4.74 3.80 -1.21
CA VAL A 60 -3.92 3.62 -2.41
C VAL A 60 -4.79 3.10 -3.54
N ASP A 61 -4.83 3.86 -4.64
CA ASP A 61 -5.53 3.46 -5.86
C ASP A 61 -4.54 2.93 -6.91
N PHE A 62 -5.02 2.05 -7.77
CA PHE A 62 -4.23 1.46 -8.86
C PHE A 62 -4.80 1.91 -10.20
N VAL A 63 -3.95 2.43 -11.07
CA VAL A 63 -4.34 2.87 -12.42
C VAL A 63 -3.50 2.19 -13.48
N LYS A 64 -4.12 1.91 -14.63
CA LYS A 64 -3.40 1.44 -15.81
C LYS A 64 -2.56 2.58 -16.37
N GLY A 65 -1.28 2.29 -16.63
CA GLY A 65 -0.36 3.17 -17.35
C GLY A 65 -0.54 3.09 -18.85
#